data_AF-A0A7V2YXH4-F1
#
_entry.id   AF-A0A7V2YXH4-F1
#
_cell.length_a   1.000
_cell.length_b   1.000
_cell.length_c   1.000
_cell.angle_alpha   90.00
_cell.angle_beta   90.00
_cell.angle_gamma   90.00
#
_symmetry.space_group_name_H-M   'P 1'
#
loop_
_entity.id
_entity.type
_entity.pdbx_description
1 polymer ?
#
loop_
_entity_poly.entity_id
_entity_poly.type
_entity_poly.pdbx_seq_one_letter_code
_entity_poly.pdbx_strand_id
1 'polypeptide(L)'
;MAQRFLVEATRATGPDEYFRWHAVAATLGYSEAEARQAMQSLDDRKLVILLLEGNARLLDAGRQMGAKLEARLIRAGEATRR
;
A
#
# COMPACT_ATOMS: atom_id res chain seq x y z
N MET A 1 -8.46 -5.54 2.41
CA MET A 1 -7.28 -5.86 1.58
C MET A 1 -6.57 -4.60 1.11
N ALA A 2 -7.22 -3.73 0.34
CA ALA A 2 -6.60 -2.51 -0.20
C ALA A 2 -5.95 -1.57 0.85
N GLN A 3 -6.53 -1.41 2.05
CA GLN A 3 -5.90 -0.58 3.11
C GLN A 3 -4.58 -1.17 3.63
N ARG A 4 -4.53 -2.49 3.87
CA ARG A 4 -3.31 -3.17 4.30
C ARG A 4 -2.26 -3.14 3.20
N PHE A 5 -2.70 -3.32 1.95
CA PHE A 5 -1.87 -3.15 0.75
C PHE A 5 -1.30 -1.73 0.66
N LEU A 6 -2.11 -0.69 0.87
CA LEU A 6 -1.67 0.70 0.82
C LEU A 6 -0.65 1.04 1.91
N VAL A 7 -0.83 0.53 3.13
CA VAL A 7 0.14 0.69 4.21
C VAL A 7 1.48 0.05 3.82
N GLU A 8 1.45 -1.18 3.31
CA GLU A 8 2.68 -1.87 2.94
C GLU A 8 3.35 -1.25 1.70
N ALA A 9 2.56 -0.78 0.73
CA ALA A 9 3.06 0.02 -0.38
C ALA A 9 3.71 1.32 0.11
N THR A 10 3.15 1.98 1.13
CA THR A 10 3.73 3.20 1.74
C THR A 10 5.10 2.90 2.35
N ARG A 11 5.25 1.76 3.03
CA ARG A 11 6.54 1.32 3.59
C ARG A 11 7.56 0.93 2.52
N ALA A 12 7.09 0.31 1.45
CA ALA A 12 7.91 -0.12 0.33
C ALA A 12 8.30 1.03 -0.61
N THR A 13 7.61 2.16 -0.53
CA THR A 13 7.91 3.36 -1.33
C THR A 13 9.17 4.00 -0.75
N GLY A 14 10.31 3.71 -1.38
CA GLY A 14 11.61 4.27 -1.03
C GLY A 14 11.82 5.69 -1.58
N PRO A 15 13.07 6.17 -1.59
CA PRO A 15 13.43 7.51 -2.08
C PRO A 15 12.99 7.78 -3.52
N ASP A 16 12.88 6.73 -4.33
CA ASP A 16 12.52 6.85 -5.74
C ASP A 16 11.01 7.00 -6.00
N GLU A 17 10.20 7.04 -4.93
CA GLU A 17 8.76 7.27 -4.97
C GLU A 17 7.94 6.24 -5.78
N TYR A 18 8.54 5.10 -6.13
CA TYR A 18 7.85 3.93 -6.71
C TYR A 18 8.01 2.69 -5.83
N PHE A 19 7.15 1.71 -6.04
CA PHE A 19 7.20 0.39 -5.41
C PHE A 19 6.80 -0.71 -6.41
N ARG A 20 7.28 -1.93 -6.19
CA ARG A 20 6.85 -3.12 -6.96
C ARG A 20 5.65 -3.78 -6.29
N TRP A 21 4.49 -3.77 -6.95
CA TRP A 21 3.25 -4.23 -6.32
C TRP A 21 3.22 -5.73 -6.06
N HIS A 22 3.91 -6.54 -6.88
CA HIS A 22 4.13 -7.97 -6.60
C HIS A 22 4.96 -8.22 -5.34
N ALA A 23 5.96 -7.38 -5.06
CA ALA A 23 6.76 -7.51 -3.83
C ALA A 23 5.92 -7.18 -2.59
N VAL A 24 5.09 -6.13 -2.68
CA VAL A 24 4.12 -5.79 -1.63
C VAL A 24 3.12 -6.93 -1.39
N ALA A 25 2.60 -7.54 -2.46
CA ALA A 25 1.72 -8.70 -2.37
C ALA A 25 2.39 -9.88 -1.66
N ALA A 26 3.63 -10.19 -2.02
CA ALA A 26 4.41 -11.26 -1.40
C ALA A 26 4.61 -11.02 0.11
N THR A 27 4.98 -9.81 0.53
CA THR A 27 5.10 -9.45 1.95
C THR A 27 3.80 -9.65 2.73
N LEU A 28 2.66 -9.43 2.07
CA LEU A 28 1.34 -9.60 2.68
C LEU A 28 0.78 -11.02 2.58
N GLY A 29 1.48 -11.93 1.88
CA GLY A 29 0.98 -13.27 1.59
C GLY A 29 -0.25 -13.28 0.68
N TYR A 30 -0.42 -12.25 -0.16
CA TYR A 30 -1.55 -12.16 -1.10
C TYR A 30 -1.26 -12.98 -2.35
N SER A 31 -2.27 -13.71 -2.84
CA SER A 31 -2.28 -14.28 -4.18
C SER A 31 -2.31 -13.19 -5.25
N GLU A 32 -1.98 -13.56 -6.49
CA GLU A 32 -2.03 -12.65 -7.64
C GLU A 32 -3.42 -12.01 -7.81
N ALA A 33 -4.50 -12.77 -7.62
CA ALA A 33 -5.86 -12.27 -7.74
C ALA A 33 -6.19 -11.22 -6.66
N GLU A 34 -5.80 -11.48 -5.41
CA GLU A 34 -5.99 -10.56 -4.29
C GLU A 34 -5.16 -9.28 -4.46
N ALA A 35 -3.92 -9.42 -4.94
CA ALA A 35 -3.04 -8.31 -5.25
C ALA A 35 -3.61 -7.42 -6.37
N ARG A 36 -4.10 -8.02 -7.45
CA ARG A 36 -4.78 -7.28 -8.54
C ARG A 36 -6.02 -6.57 -8.06
N GLN A 37 -6.86 -7.23 -7.26
CA GLN A 37 -8.05 -6.61 -6.69
C GLN A 37 -7.69 -5.42 -5.77
N ALA A 38 -6.62 -5.55 -4.97
CA ALA A 38 -6.12 -4.47 -4.16
C ALA A 38 -5.62 -3.30 -5.03
N MET A 39 -4.80 -3.56 -6.05
CA MET A 39 -4.30 -2.54 -6.97
C MET A 39 -5.42 -1.83 -7.74
N GLN A 40 -6.40 -2.58 -8.26
CA GLN A 40 -7.57 -2.02 -8.93
C GLN A 40 -8.33 -1.09 -7.98
N SER A 41 -8.59 -1.52 -6.75
CA SER A 41 -9.30 -0.70 -5.77
C SER A 41 -8.55 0.59 -5.42
N LEU A 42 -7.21 0.59 -5.44
CA LEU A 42 -6.40 1.78 -5.21
C LEU A 42 -6.38 2.70 -6.44
N ASP A 43 -6.33 2.14 -7.65
CA ASP A 43 -6.38 2.89 -8.91
C ASP A 43 -7.74 3.57 -9.15
N ASP A 44 -8.83 2.84 -8.88
CA ASP A 44 -10.21 3.37 -8.94
C ASP A 44 -10.38 4.61 -8.05
N ARG A 45 -9.69 4.61 -6.90
CA ARG A 45 -9.71 5.70 -5.93
C ARG A 45 -8.66 6.77 -6.19
N LYS A 46 -7.90 6.66 -7.28
CA LYS A 46 -6.81 7.58 -7.64
C LYS A 46 -5.79 7.75 -6.51
N LEU A 47 -5.42 6.63 -5.89
CA LEU A 47 -4.39 6.57 -4.84
C LEU A 47 -3.05 6.08 -5.38
N VAL A 48 -3.06 5.36 -6.49
CA VAL A 48 -1.87 4.88 -7.19
C VAL A 48 -1.97 5.16 -8.68
N ILE A 49 -0.85 5.08 -9.38
CA ILE A 49 -0.79 4.86 -10.81
C ILE A 49 0.05 3.61 -11.08
N LEU A 50 -0.43 2.77 -12.01
CA LEU A 50 0.33 1.63 -12.51
C LEU A 50 1.37 2.12 -13.51
N LEU A 51 2.60 1.63 -13.35
CA LEU A 51 3.71 1.85 -14.26
C LEU A 51 4.04 0.52 -14.96
N LEU A 52 4.99 0.57 -15.89
CA LEU A 52 5.46 -0.61 -16.59
C LEU A 52 6.16 -1.60 -15.63
N GLU A 53 6.23 -2.86 -16.05
CA GLU A 53 7.01 -3.93 -15.39
C GLU A 53 6.62 -4.20 -13.92
N GLY A 54 5.36 -3.94 -13.57
CA GLY A 54 4.86 -4.20 -12.22
C GLY A 54 5.32 -3.16 -11.18
N ASN A 55 5.79 -2.01 -11.63
CA ASN A 55 5.99 -0.85 -10.78
C ASN A 55 4.67 -0.08 -10.61
N ALA A 56 4.53 0.60 -9.48
CA ALA A 56 3.46 1.54 -9.23
C ALA A 56 3.98 2.72 -8.40
N ARG A 57 3.32 3.87 -8.52
CA ARG A 57 3.63 5.06 -7.73
C ARG A 57 2.42 5.46 -6.91
N LEU A 58 2.64 5.83 -5.65
CA LEU A 58 1.61 6.46 -4.84
C LEU A 58 1.38 7.89 -5.30
N LEU A 59 0.12 8.22 -5.58
CA LEU A 59 -0.31 9.61 -5.73
C LEU A 59 -0.35 10.29 -4.36
N ASP A 60 -0.39 11.62 -4.34
CA ASP A 60 -0.36 12.42 -3.10
C ASP A 60 -1.44 11.99 -2.12
N ALA A 61 -2.66 11.76 -2.63
CA ALA A 61 -3.78 11.25 -1.84
C ALA A 61 -3.50 9.85 -1.25
N GLY A 62 -2.85 8.98 -2.04
CA GLY A 62 -2.40 7.66 -1.60
C GLY A 62 -1.37 7.74 -0.48
N ARG A 63 -0.35 8.61 -0.62
CA ARG A 63 0.67 8.82 0.42
C ARG A 63 0.07 9.33 1.72
N GLN A 64 -0.79 10.34 1.64
CA GLN A 64 -1.46 10.89 2.83
C GLN A 64 -2.36 9.87 3.51
N MET A 65 -3.13 9.09 2.74
CA MET A 65 -4.00 8.05 3.29
C MET A 65 -3.19 6.90 3.90
N GLY A 66 -2.14 6.44 3.23
CA GLY A 66 -1.22 5.42 3.71
C GLY A 66 -0.58 5.79 5.05
N ALA A 67 -0.01 7.00 5.14
CA ALA A 67 0.59 7.52 6.36
C ALA A 67 -0.42 7.61 7.53
N LYS A 68 -1.66 8.06 7.26
CA LYS A 68 -2.73 8.10 8.28
C LYS A 68 -3.09 6.71 8.78
N LEU A 69 -3.20 5.73 7.88
CA LEU A 69 -3.51 4.34 8.24
C LEU A 69 -2.38 3.71 9.06
N GLU A 70 -1.13 3.93 8.65
CA GLU A 70 0.05 3.44 9.36
C GLU A 70 0.14 4.01 10.78
N ALA A 71 0.01 5.33 10.93
CA ALA A 71 0.01 5.99 12.23
C ALA A 71 -1.12 5.44 13.15
N ARG A 72 -2.29 5.12 12.57
CA ARG A 72 -3.40 4.52 13.32
C ARG A 72 -3.05 3.11 13.82
N LEU A 73 -2.38 2.30 13.00
CA LEU A 73 -1.96 0.95 13.37
C LEU A 73 -0.91 0.96 14.48
N ILE A 74 0.05 1.89 14.44
CA ILE A 74 1.06 2.06 15.49
C ILE A 74 0.37 2.38 16.83
N ARG A 75 -0.51 3.39 16.84
CA ARG A 75 -1.26 3.79 18.05
C ARG A 75 -2.13 2.66 18.61
N ALA A 76 -2.79 1.90 17.74
CA ALA A 76 -3.59 0.75 18.17
C ALA A 76 -2.71 -0.34 18.81
N GLY A 77 -1.54 -0.62 18.23
CA GLY A 77 -0.58 -1.59 18.79
C GLY A 77 0.03 -1.16 20.12
N GLU A 78 0.16 0.14 20.38
CA GLU A 78 0.61 0.67 21.67
C GLU A 78 -0.48 0.61 22.74
N ALA A 79 -1.74 0.85 22.38
CA ALA A 79 -2.87 0.77 23.31
C ALA A 79 -3.12 -0.64 23.82
N THR A 80 -2.85 -1.68 23.02
CA THR A 80 -3.00 -3.09 23.41
C THR A 80 -1.87 -3.60 24.32
N ARG A 81 -0.75 -2.88 24.44
CA ARG A 81 0.39 -3.25 25.31
C ARG A 81 0.36 -2.58 26.70
N ARG A 82 -0.70 -1.83 27.01
CA ARG A 82 -0.94 -1.21 28.32
C ARG A 82 -2.07 -1.95 29.03
#